data_AF-A0A3R7GQ86-F1
#
_entry.id   AF-A0A3R7GQ86-F1
#
_cell.length_a   1.000
_cell.length_b   1.000
_cell.length_c   1.000
_cell.angle_alpha   90.00
_cell.angle_beta   90.00
_cell.angle_gamma   90.00
#
_symmetry.space_group_name_H-M   'P 1'
#
loop_
_entity.id
_entity.type
_entity.pdbx_description
1 polymer ?
#
loop_
_entity_poly.entity_id
_entity_poly.type
_entity_poly.pdbx_seq_one_letter_code
_entity_poly.pdbx_strand_id
1 'polypeptide(L)'
;MASIRVKDWTKEKLRKIRNAESHSSYDSVIKTILKDRKIAKYADEDSNTAIGESTQSQDADIDKAFDDLTVLAELTGSHDDVLFLWCPNCGNELVHLTAERPLGLSVFEMECQRCLTHLDSQAIVAIELRYPIEQKMIEGQLGADLKSCVMDYWDRTLKTATTETVETEPSAARLVWQFDQYHKQFDWDCPTAVPTVSFVPGVTYRNTVTDERIEAVEAVTENRNAMDSYKIRRYTADGGVISDQLDSSTLVDWIVNRELVVTDKSIETTELTT
;
A
#
# COMPACT_ATOMS: atom_id res chain seq x y z
N MET A 1 -9.86 17.19 34.67
CA MET A 1 -10.74 17.29 33.49
C MET A 1 -10.74 15.94 32.81
N ALA A 2 -11.91 15.45 32.38
CA ALA A 2 -12.12 14.05 31.99
C ALA A 2 -11.17 13.62 30.85
N SER A 3 -10.41 12.56 31.10
CA SER A 3 -9.57 11.86 30.13
C SER A 3 -10.44 11.10 29.13
N ILE A 4 -10.98 11.79 28.14
CA ILE A 4 -11.87 11.22 27.14
C ILE A 4 -11.02 10.68 25.98
N ARG A 5 -11.08 9.35 25.76
CA ARG A 5 -10.31 8.63 24.74
C ARG A 5 -10.75 9.08 23.34
N VAL A 6 -9.81 9.21 22.41
CA VAL A 6 -10.04 9.68 21.03
C VAL A 6 -11.09 8.85 20.25
N LYS A 7 -11.39 7.62 20.69
CA LYS A 7 -12.47 6.78 20.15
C LYS A 7 -13.88 7.40 20.22
N ASP A 8 -14.11 8.45 21.02
CA ASP A 8 -15.44 9.06 21.19
C ASP A 8 -15.66 10.39 20.44
N TRP A 9 -14.72 10.83 19.59
CA TRP A 9 -14.70 12.22 19.10
C TRP A 9 -15.19 12.34 17.65
N THR A 10 -16.51 12.59 17.49
CA THR A 10 -17.13 12.96 16.21
C THR A 10 -16.71 14.37 15.73
N LYS A 11 -16.84 14.64 14.42
CA LYS A 11 -16.63 15.97 13.76
C LYS A 11 -17.19 17.16 14.54
N GLU A 12 -18.34 16.98 15.20
CA GLU A 12 -18.96 18.02 16.02
C GLU A 12 -18.13 18.40 17.25
N LYS A 13 -17.45 17.43 17.88
CA LYS A 13 -16.60 17.69 19.05
C LYS A 13 -15.28 18.36 18.66
N LEU A 14 -14.66 17.97 17.53
CA LEU A 14 -13.48 18.67 16.99
C LEU A 14 -13.79 20.13 16.64
N ARG A 15 -14.97 20.39 16.05
CA ARG A 15 -15.45 21.75 15.76
C ARG A 15 -15.71 22.55 17.03
N LYS A 16 -16.24 21.92 18.09
CA LYS A 16 -16.43 22.56 19.40
C LYS A 16 -15.10 22.99 20.02
N ILE A 17 -14.07 22.14 20.00
CA ILE A 17 -12.74 22.51 20.51
C ILE A 17 -12.13 23.64 19.68
N ARG A 18 -12.14 23.53 18.35
CA ARG A 18 -11.61 24.57 17.46
C ARG A 18 -12.21 25.94 17.77
N ASN A 19 -13.53 25.98 17.94
CA ASN A 19 -14.25 27.22 18.23
C ASN A 19 -14.05 27.70 19.68
N ALA A 20 -13.92 26.79 20.65
CA ALA A 20 -13.70 27.13 22.06
C ALA A 20 -12.28 27.63 22.34
N GLU A 21 -11.28 27.02 21.70
CA GLU A 21 -9.86 27.30 21.89
C GLU A 21 -9.27 28.21 20.79
N SER A 22 -10.14 28.73 19.90
CA SER A 22 -9.80 29.71 18.85
C SER A 22 -8.66 29.25 17.93
N HIS A 23 -8.58 27.95 17.67
CA HIS A 23 -7.61 27.41 16.72
C HIS A 23 -7.95 27.84 15.29
N SER A 24 -6.93 28.27 14.54
CA SER A 24 -7.07 28.68 13.15
C SER A 24 -7.37 27.50 12.20
N SER A 25 -7.01 26.29 12.60
CA SER A 25 -7.20 25.06 11.82
C SER A 25 -7.43 23.85 12.72
N TYR A 26 -8.01 22.78 12.16
CA TYR A 26 -8.12 21.49 12.84
C TYR A 26 -6.75 20.86 13.13
N ASP A 27 -5.73 21.12 12.30
CA ASP A 27 -4.35 20.73 12.56
C ASP A 27 -3.81 21.32 13.87
N SER A 28 -4.14 22.58 14.18
CA SER A 28 -3.75 23.22 15.44
C SER A 28 -4.46 22.60 16.65
N VAL A 29 -5.73 22.21 16.50
CA VAL A 29 -6.50 21.46 17.50
C VAL A 29 -5.87 20.10 17.74
N ILE A 30 -5.60 19.34 16.67
CA ILE A 30 -5.04 17.99 16.74
C ILE A 30 -3.64 18.04 17.34
N LYS A 31 -2.76 18.98 16.95
CA LYS A 31 -1.43 19.16 17.56
C LYS A 31 -1.49 19.47 19.06
N THR A 32 -2.48 20.24 19.49
CA THR A 32 -2.70 20.56 20.91
C THR A 32 -3.15 19.32 21.67
N ILE A 33 -4.11 18.57 21.12
CA ILE A 33 -4.58 17.28 21.65
C ILE A 33 -3.43 16.27 21.74
N LEU A 34 -2.59 16.17 20.70
CA LEU A 34 -1.41 15.30 20.65
C LEU A 34 -0.35 15.68 21.70
N LYS A 35 -0.17 17.00 21.93
CA LYS A 35 0.75 17.52 22.95
C LYS A 35 0.24 17.23 24.37
N ASP A 36 -1.06 17.40 24.61
CA ASP A 36 -1.69 17.07 25.90
C ASP A 36 -1.64 15.56 26.18
N ARG A 37 -1.74 14.72 25.14
CA ARG A 37 -1.50 13.28 25.26
C ARG A 37 -0.05 12.93 25.61
N LYS A 38 0.94 13.64 25.07
CA LYS A 38 2.34 13.45 25.44
C LYS A 38 2.56 13.73 26.93
N ILE A 39 1.83 14.69 27.50
CA ILE A 39 1.85 15.01 28.93
C ILE A 39 1.09 13.96 29.75
N ALA A 40 -0.08 13.51 29.26
CA ALA A 40 -0.89 12.49 29.93
C ALA A 40 -0.23 11.10 29.93
N LYS A 41 0.52 10.72 28.88
CA LYS A 41 1.24 9.44 28.81
C LYS A 41 2.37 9.31 29.85
N TYR A 42 2.95 10.43 30.29
CA TYR A 42 3.87 10.44 31.43
C TYR A 42 3.16 10.36 32.79
N ALA A 43 1.83 10.51 32.81
CA ALA A 43 1.01 10.42 34.02
C ALA A 43 0.21 9.10 34.12
N ASP A 44 0.04 8.37 33.01
CA ASP A 44 -0.85 7.19 32.90
C ASP A 44 -0.13 5.82 32.93
N GLU A 45 1.15 5.75 33.32
CA GLU A 45 1.85 4.47 33.57
C GLU A 45 1.23 3.63 34.72
N ASP A 46 0.16 4.11 35.38
CA ASP A 46 -0.42 3.50 36.58
C ASP A 46 -1.84 2.91 36.46
N SER A 47 -2.51 2.89 35.29
CA SER A 47 -3.80 2.16 35.22
C SER A 47 -4.26 1.68 33.84
N ASN A 48 -4.21 0.37 33.63
CA ASN A 48 -4.78 -0.32 32.47
C ASN A 48 -6.17 -0.86 32.78
N THR A 49 -7.20 -0.51 31.99
CA THR A 49 -8.39 -1.37 31.82
C THR A 49 -9.11 -1.12 30.49
N ALA A 50 -9.35 -2.23 29.78
CA ALA A 50 -9.97 -2.34 28.45
C ALA A 50 -11.47 -2.66 28.51
N ILE A 51 -12.26 -2.06 27.62
CA ILE A 51 -13.64 -2.36 27.19
C ILE A 51 -13.73 -1.76 25.77
N GLY A 52 -14.22 -2.33 24.66
CA GLY A 52 -15.21 -3.37 24.34
C GLY A 52 -16.04 -2.79 23.18
N GLU A 53 -15.86 -3.30 21.95
CA GLU A 53 -16.35 -2.71 20.69
C GLU A 53 -17.75 -3.21 20.27
N SER A 54 -18.51 -2.35 19.59
CA SER A 54 -19.56 -2.77 18.64
C SER A 54 -19.55 -1.84 17.42
N THR A 55 -19.30 -2.40 16.23
CA THR A 55 -19.30 -1.67 14.95
C THR A 55 -20.26 -2.38 14.00
N GLN A 56 -21.22 -1.63 13.43
CA GLN A 56 -21.95 -2.03 12.22
C GLN A 56 -21.45 -1.15 11.08
N SER A 57 -20.73 -1.74 10.13
CA SER A 57 -20.31 -1.14 8.87
C SER A 57 -21.34 -1.44 7.79
N GLN A 58 -21.69 -0.41 7.01
CA GLN A 58 -22.38 -0.52 5.72
C GLN A 58 -21.45 0.11 4.68
N ASP A 59 -20.42 -0.64 4.30
CA ASP A 59 -19.78 -0.50 2.99
C ASP A 59 -19.86 -1.89 2.34
N ALA A 60 -19.94 -1.93 1.01
CA ALA A 60 -19.95 -3.20 0.28
C ALA A 60 -18.77 -4.05 0.75
N ASP A 61 -19.04 -5.32 1.05
CA ASP A 61 -18.17 -6.30 1.70
C ASP A 61 -16.94 -6.62 0.82
N ILE A 62 -16.04 -5.65 0.69
CA ILE A 62 -14.72 -5.83 0.08
C ILE A 62 -13.83 -6.35 1.20
N ASP A 63 -13.34 -7.58 1.03
CA ASP A 63 -12.43 -8.28 1.96
C ASP A 63 -11.05 -7.60 1.96
N LYS A 64 -10.96 -6.42 2.57
CA LYS A 64 -9.73 -5.64 2.73
C LYS A 64 -8.94 -6.16 3.93
N ALA A 65 -7.62 -6.09 3.85
CA ALA A 65 -6.76 -6.42 5.00
C ALA A 65 -6.96 -5.47 6.21
N PHE A 66 -7.45 -4.24 5.97
CA PHE A 66 -7.67 -3.22 6.98
C PHE A 66 -8.96 -2.45 6.71
N ASP A 67 -9.78 -2.26 7.74
CA ASP A 67 -11.01 -1.47 7.63
C ASP A 67 -10.72 0.04 7.58
N ASP A 68 -9.73 0.50 8.36
CA ASP A 68 -9.44 1.93 8.56
C ASP A 68 -8.29 2.47 7.69
N LEU A 69 -7.69 1.61 6.84
CA LEU A 69 -6.68 2.00 5.84
C LEU A 69 -7.24 1.67 4.45
N THR A 70 -7.23 2.65 3.55
CA THR A 70 -7.75 2.46 2.20
C THR A 70 -6.84 3.14 1.19
N VAL A 71 -6.46 2.42 0.13
CA VAL A 71 -5.76 3.05 -1.00
C VAL A 71 -6.69 4.05 -1.68
N LEU A 72 -6.18 5.23 -2.03
CA LEU A 72 -6.98 6.37 -2.48
C LEU A 72 -7.86 6.04 -3.70
N ALA A 73 -7.43 5.14 -4.58
CA ALA A 73 -8.20 4.67 -5.74
C ALA A 73 -9.48 3.90 -5.38
N GLU A 74 -9.55 3.27 -4.20
CA GLU A 74 -10.74 2.53 -3.72
C GLU A 74 -11.66 3.38 -2.84
N LEU A 75 -11.30 4.64 -2.62
CA LEU A 75 -11.99 5.49 -1.68
C LEU A 75 -13.29 6.04 -2.28
N THR A 76 -14.39 5.34 -2.06
CA THR A 76 -15.74 5.75 -2.49
C THR A 76 -16.49 6.55 -1.41
N GLY A 77 -16.06 6.43 -0.16
CA GLY A 77 -16.56 7.14 1.02
C GLY A 77 -15.55 7.13 2.15
N SER A 78 -15.78 7.92 3.19
CA SER A 78 -15.00 7.85 4.44
C SER A 78 -15.94 8.03 5.63
N HIS A 79 -15.68 7.38 6.77
CA HIS A 79 -16.62 7.41 7.88
C HIS A 79 -16.82 8.78 8.52
N ASP A 80 -15.76 9.60 8.61
CA ASP A 80 -15.78 10.85 9.38
C ASP A 80 -15.51 12.13 8.55
N ASP A 81 -15.53 12.02 7.22
CA ASP A 81 -15.23 13.08 6.25
C ASP A 81 -13.82 13.69 6.37
N VAL A 82 -12.98 13.16 7.28
CA VAL A 82 -11.61 13.61 7.52
C VAL A 82 -10.68 12.44 7.25
N LEU A 83 -9.72 12.67 6.36
CA LEU A 83 -8.78 11.67 5.88
C LEU A 83 -7.37 12.23 5.92
N PHE A 84 -6.42 11.36 6.24
CA PHE A 84 -5.00 11.65 6.21
C PHE A 84 -4.40 10.85 5.07
N LEU A 85 -3.79 11.53 4.10
CA LEU A 85 -3.06 10.85 3.03
C LEU A 85 -1.61 10.64 3.44
N TRP A 86 -1.11 9.43 3.23
CA TRP A 86 0.23 9.02 3.63
C TRP A 86 1.00 8.41 2.46
N CYS A 87 2.30 8.71 2.44
CA CYS A 87 3.25 8.05 1.57
C CYS A 87 3.57 6.68 2.16
N PRO A 88 3.25 5.57 1.47
CA PRO A 88 3.51 4.25 2.01
C PRO A 88 5.01 3.90 1.94
N ASN A 89 5.79 4.54 1.06
CA ASN A 89 7.23 4.29 0.91
C ASN A 89 8.04 4.73 2.15
N CYS A 90 7.83 5.96 2.62
CA CYS A 90 8.62 6.54 3.72
C CYS A 90 7.81 6.81 5.00
N GLY A 91 6.53 6.45 5.02
CA GLY A 91 5.63 6.69 6.15
C GLY A 91 5.48 8.18 6.48
N ASN A 92 5.56 9.06 5.47
CA ASN A 92 5.39 10.49 5.66
C ASN A 92 3.94 10.89 5.36
N GLU A 93 3.38 11.69 6.24
CA GLU A 93 2.07 12.31 6.00
C GLU A 93 2.18 13.33 4.85
N LEU A 94 1.27 13.23 3.88
CA LEU A 94 1.26 14.04 2.67
C LEU A 94 0.32 15.23 2.82
N VAL A 95 -0.94 14.98 3.17
CA VAL A 95 -1.98 16.01 3.27
C VAL A 95 -3.14 15.57 4.15
N HIS A 96 -3.79 16.55 4.79
CA HIS A 96 -5.09 16.38 5.45
C HIS A 96 -6.20 16.83 4.51
N LEU A 97 -7.20 15.98 4.33
CA LEU A 97 -8.35 16.29 3.52
C LEU A 97 -9.61 16.26 4.39
N THR A 98 -10.45 17.28 4.22
CA THR A 98 -11.85 17.21 4.63
C THR A 98 -12.67 17.12 3.36
N ALA A 99 -13.43 16.04 3.22
CA ALA A 99 -14.15 15.69 2.02
C ALA A 99 -15.66 15.79 2.25
N GLU A 100 -16.37 16.40 1.31
CA GLU A 100 -17.83 16.29 1.26
C GLU A 100 -18.20 15.09 0.37
N ARG A 101 -19.14 14.26 0.82
CA ARG A 101 -19.51 13.03 0.10
C ARG A 101 -20.43 13.33 -1.10
N PRO A 102 -20.35 12.53 -2.17
CA PRO A 102 -19.38 11.47 -2.44
C PRO A 102 -18.02 12.01 -2.91
N LEU A 103 -16.94 11.29 -2.59
CA LEU A 103 -15.60 11.60 -3.09
C LEU A 103 -15.48 11.10 -4.53
N GLY A 104 -15.43 12.02 -5.48
CA GLY A 104 -15.10 11.74 -6.88
C GLY A 104 -13.73 12.29 -7.23
N LEU A 105 -12.68 11.49 -7.11
CA LEU A 105 -11.33 11.86 -7.55
C LEU A 105 -11.06 11.20 -8.90
N SER A 106 -11.02 11.98 -9.97
CA SER A 106 -10.72 11.47 -11.31
C SER A 106 -9.22 11.27 -11.53
N VAL A 107 -8.39 12.21 -11.08
CA VAL A 107 -6.93 12.14 -11.13
C VAL A 107 -6.38 12.80 -9.87
N PHE A 108 -5.47 12.12 -9.17
CA PHE A 108 -4.73 12.65 -8.04
C PHE A 108 -3.28 12.21 -8.17
N GLU A 109 -2.36 13.16 -8.30
CA GLU A 109 -0.92 12.92 -8.44
C GLU A 109 -0.16 13.91 -7.57
N MET A 110 0.90 13.44 -6.90
CA MET A 110 1.80 14.29 -6.12
C MET A 110 3.18 13.66 -5.94
N GLU A 111 4.17 14.47 -5.61
CA GLU A 111 5.49 14.01 -5.22
C GLU A 111 5.67 14.12 -3.69
N CYS A 112 6.11 13.04 -3.05
CA CYS A 112 6.40 13.02 -1.63
C CYS A 112 7.59 13.94 -1.32
N GLN A 113 7.38 14.97 -0.51
CA GLN A 113 8.43 15.95 -0.18
C GLN A 113 9.60 15.37 0.64
N ARG A 114 9.48 14.14 1.17
CA ARG A 114 10.52 13.50 1.97
C ARG A 114 11.39 12.52 1.18
N CYS A 115 10.77 11.65 0.39
CA CYS A 115 11.46 10.62 -0.39
C CYS A 115 11.48 10.89 -1.90
N LEU A 116 10.87 11.99 -2.35
CA LEU A 116 10.74 12.40 -3.74
C LEU A 116 10.07 11.37 -4.64
N THR A 117 9.36 10.40 -4.05
CA THR A 117 8.59 9.43 -4.81
C THR A 117 7.35 10.10 -5.41
N HIS A 118 7.16 9.92 -6.71
CA HIS A 118 5.89 10.23 -7.39
C HIS A 118 4.82 9.22 -6.97
N LEU A 119 3.66 9.72 -6.58
CA LEU A 119 2.56 8.96 -6.04
C LEU A 119 1.27 9.41 -6.73
N ASP A 120 0.37 8.47 -6.98
CA ASP A 120 -0.97 8.76 -7.48
C ASP A 120 -2.02 8.02 -6.64
N SER A 121 -3.27 7.98 -7.11
CA SER A 121 -4.35 7.30 -6.41
C SER A 121 -4.10 5.80 -6.15
N GLN A 122 -3.25 5.13 -6.93
CA GLN A 122 -2.94 3.69 -6.83
C GLN A 122 -1.88 3.38 -5.77
N ALA A 123 -1.16 4.40 -5.28
CA ALA A 123 0.00 4.23 -4.39
C ALA A 123 -0.03 5.20 -3.18
N ILE A 124 -1.19 5.82 -2.90
CA ILE A 124 -1.41 6.66 -1.72
C ILE A 124 -2.40 5.97 -0.80
N VAL A 125 -2.09 5.94 0.49
CA VAL A 125 -2.98 5.39 1.51
C VAL A 125 -3.69 6.52 2.24
N ALA A 126 -5.01 6.45 2.26
CA ALA A 126 -5.86 7.23 3.11
C ALA A 126 -6.08 6.49 4.44
N ILE A 127 -5.80 7.18 5.54
CA ILE A 127 -6.02 6.68 6.91
C ILE A 127 -7.24 7.37 7.48
N GLU A 128 -8.19 6.57 7.98
CA GLU A 128 -9.36 7.08 8.71
C GLU A 128 -9.04 7.34 10.19
N LEU A 129 -9.86 8.19 10.84
CA LEU A 129 -9.65 8.60 12.24
C LEU A 129 -9.61 7.46 13.26
N ARG A 130 -10.23 6.32 12.94
CA ARG A 130 -10.30 5.15 13.83
C ARG A 130 -8.98 4.39 13.89
N TYR A 131 -8.15 4.48 12.86
CA TYR A 131 -6.86 3.81 12.83
C TYR A 131 -5.93 4.40 13.92
N PRO A 132 -5.27 3.57 14.74
CA PRO A 132 -4.48 4.04 15.88
C PRO A 132 -3.08 4.54 15.44
N ILE A 133 -3.02 5.60 14.62
CA ILE A 133 -1.80 6.15 14.02
C ILE A 133 -0.69 6.33 15.05
N GLU A 134 -0.97 7.02 16.17
CA GLU A 134 0.03 7.33 17.19
C GLU A 134 0.67 6.08 17.79
N GLN A 135 -0.15 5.07 18.10
CA GLN A 135 0.33 3.82 18.68
C GLN A 135 1.23 3.11 17.67
N LYS A 136 0.77 2.99 16.43
CA LYS A 136 1.49 2.32 15.34
C LYS A 136 2.77 3.04 14.95
N MET A 137 2.83 4.37 15.07
CA MET A 137 4.06 5.14 14.90
C MET A 137 5.06 4.86 16.01
N ILE A 138 4.62 4.79 17.27
CA ILE A 138 5.49 4.49 18.42
C ILE A 138 6.01 3.05 18.36
N GLU A 139 5.17 2.12 17.95
CA GLU A 139 5.52 0.70 17.77
C GLU A 139 6.36 0.45 16.51
N GLY A 140 6.56 1.47 15.66
CA GLY A 140 7.29 1.34 14.40
C GLY A 140 6.56 0.49 13.34
N GLN A 141 5.27 0.22 13.52
CA GLN A 141 4.46 -0.65 12.67
C GLN A 141 3.75 0.07 11.53
N LEU A 142 3.59 1.40 11.60
CA LEU A 142 2.85 2.17 10.60
C LEU A 142 3.34 1.90 9.16
N GLY A 143 4.66 1.89 8.93
CA GLY A 143 5.20 1.64 7.59
C GLY A 143 4.85 0.24 7.05
N ALA A 144 4.86 -0.78 7.92
CA ALA A 144 4.49 -2.14 7.54
C ALA A 144 3.00 -2.26 7.21
N ASP A 145 2.15 -1.60 7.99
CA ASP A 145 0.69 -1.57 7.74
C ASP A 145 0.37 -0.84 6.43
N LEU A 146 1.02 0.31 6.16
CA LEU A 146 0.88 1.04 4.91
C LEU A 146 1.31 0.22 3.69
N LYS A 147 2.48 -0.44 3.75
CA LYS A 147 2.96 -1.35 2.70
C LYS A 147 1.96 -2.50 2.48
N SER A 148 1.49 -3.11 3.56
CA SER A 148 0.56 -4.25 3.48
C SER A 148 -0.78 -3.84 2.87
N CYS A 149 -1.29 -2.65 3.22
CA CYS A 149 -2.51 -2.09 2.63
C CYS A 149 -2.38 -1.90 1.11
N VAL A 150 -1.24 -1.40 0.63
CA VAL A 150 -0.99 -1.19 -0.80
C VAL A 150 -0.84 -2.53 -1.55
N MET A 151 -0.09 -3.47 -0.96
CA MET A 151 0.10 -4.80 -1.56
C MET A 151 -1.22 -5.59 -1.64
N ASP A 152 -2.05 -5.53 -0.60
CA ASP A 152 -3.40 -6.11 -0.59
C ASP A 152 -4.27 -5.52 -1.71
N TYR A 153 -4.25 -4.19 -1.85
CA TYR A 153 -4.96 -3.51 -2.92
C TYR A 153 -4.51 -3.96 -4.31
N TRP A 154 -3.20 -4.00 -4.58
CA TRP A 154 -2.68 -4.45 -5.88
C TRP A 154 -3.07 -5.90 -6.18
N ASP A 155 -2.97 -6.79 -5.18
CA ASP A 155 -3.34 -8.21 -5.29
C ASP A 155 -4.83 -8.38 -5.65
N ARG A 156 -5.72 -7.68 -4.94
CA ARG A 156 -7.17 -7.71 -5.20
C ARG A 156 -7.52 -7.07 -6.54
N THR A 157 -6.88 -5.97 -6.90
CA THR A 157 -7.10 -5.28 -8.19
C THR A 157 -6.76 -6.17 -9.37
N LEU A 158 -5.61 -6.85 -9.33
CA LEU A 158 -5.23 -7.79 -10.39
C LEU A 158 -6.17 -9.01 -10.44
N LYS A 159 -6.59 -9.54 -9.28
CA LYS A 159 -7.56 -10.65 -9.21
C LYS A 159 -8.90 -10.30 -9.87
N THR A 160 -9.39 -9.08 -9.66
CA THR A 160 -10.60 -8.59 -10.32
C THR A 160 -10.38 -8.44 -11.83
N ALA A 161 -9.24 -7.91 -12.25
CA ALA A 161 -8.89 -7.75 -13.66
C ALA A 161 -8.83 -9.09 -14.44
N THR A 162 -8.48 -10.20 -13.79
CA THR A 162 -8.55 -11.55 -14.40
C THR A 162 -9.99 -12.02 -14.63
N THR A 163 -10.93 -11.61 -13.76
CA THR A 163 -12.31 -12.12 -13.74
C THR A 163 -13.23 -11.28 -14.63
N GLU A 164 -13.00 -9.97 -14.68
CA GLU A 164 -13.76 -9.05 -15.50
C GLU A 164 -13.14 -8.93 -16.89
N THR A 165 -13.59 -9.76 -17.85
CA THR A 165 -13.30 -9.64 -19.30
C THR A 165 -13.77 -8.32 -19.95
N VAL A 166 -14.17 -7.32 -19.16
CA VAL A 166 -14.70 -6.05 -19.65
C VAL A 166 -13.54 -5.10 -19.94
N GLU A 167 -13.64 -4.35 -21.04
CA GLU A 167 -12.75 -3.24 -21.41
C GLU A 167 -12.90 -2.06 -20.42
N THR A 168 -12.61 -2.30 -19.15
CA THR A 168 -12.56 -1.26 -18.12
C THR A 168 -11.20 -0.57 -18.20
N GLU A 169 -11.19 0.76 -18.36
CA GLU A 169 -9.96 1.53 -18.19
C GLU A 169 -9.64 1.70 -16.70
N PRO A 170 -8.38 1.53 -16.28
CA PRO A 170 -7.20 1.16 -17.07
C PRO A 170 -7.13 -0.34 -17.41
N SER A 171 -6.59 -0.67 -18.59
CA SER A 171 -6.40 -2.06 -19.01
C SER A 171 -5.47 -2.82 -18.04
N ALA A 172 -5.64 -4.15 -17.95
CA ALA A 172 -4.83 -5.00 -17.07
C ALA A 172 -3.32 -4.83 -17.31
N ALA A 173 -2.90 -4.70 -18.58
CA ALA A 173 -1.50 -4.44 -18.93
C ALA A 173 -0.97 -3.11 -18.38
N ARG A 174 -1.81 -2.06 -18.35
CA ARG A 174 -1.44 -0.77 -17.78
C ARG A 174 -1.32 -0.84 -16.26
N LEU A 175 -2.22 -1.57 -15.59
CA LEU A 175 -2.15 -1.79 -14.14
C LEU A 175 -0.89 -2.54 -13.75
N VAL A 176 -0.57 -3.64 -14.44
CA VAL A 176 0.68 -4.41 -14.20
C VAL A 176 1.91 -3.51 -14.38
N TRP A 177 1.97 -2.74 -15.46
CA TRP A 177 3.08 -1.80 -15.66
C TRP A 177 3.16 -0.76 -14.54
N GLN A 178 2.05 -0.16 -14.11
CA GLN A 178 2.05 0.80 -13.00
C GLN A 178 2.53 0.19 -11.69
N PHE A 179 2.02 -1.00 -11.33
CA PHE A 179 2.43 -1.70 -10.11
C PHE A 179 3.91 -2.11 -10.15
N ASP A 180 4.41 -2.51 -11.33
CA ASP A 180 5.85 -2.76 -11.55
C ASP A 180 6.71 -1.51 -11.32
N GLN A 181 6.27 -0.34 -11.81
CA GLN A 181 6.98 0.92 -11.55
C GLN A 181 7.02 1.27 -10.06
N TYR A 182 5.90 1.13 -9.34
CA TYR A 182 5.89 1.37 -7.90
C TYR A 182 6.78 0.39 -7.16
N HIS A 183 6.71 -0.89 -7.50
CA HIS A 183 7.52 -1.92 -6.86
C HIS A 183 9.02 -1.63 -7.04
N LYS A 184 9.45 -1.27 -8.26
CA LYS A 184 10.83 -0.85 -8.55
C LYS A 184 11.22 0.42 -7.80
N GLN A 185 10.33 1.41 -7.70
CA GLN A 185 10.62 2.67 -7.03
C GLN A 185 10.65 2.56 -5.50
N PHE A 186 9.81 1.71 -4.93
CA PHE A 186 9.72 1.48 -3.49
C PHE A 186 10.76 0.47 -2.98
N ASP A 187 11.31 -0.36 -3.87
CA ASP A 187 12.25 -1.43 -3.55
C ASP A 187 11.72 -2.36 -2.43
N TRP A 188 10.43 -2.67 -2.51
CA TRP A 188 9.76 -3.51 -1.53
C TRP A 188 9.96 -4.98 -1.84
N ASP A 189 10.16 -5.79 -0.80
CA ASP A 189 10.02 -7.24 -0.94
C ASP A 189 8.55 -7.61 -1.17
N CYS A 190 8.26 -8.30 -2.28
CA CYS A 190 7.00 -9.04 -2.45
C CYS A 190 6.96 -10.24 -1.49
N PRO A 191 5.84 -10.49 -0.79
CA PRO A 191 5.69 -11.68 0.02
C PRO A 191 5.71 -12.95 -0.83
N THR A 192 6.37 -14.01 -0.36
CA THR A 192 6.44 -15.30 -1.07
C THR A 192 5.13 -16.11 -1.03
N ALA A 193 4.22 -15.73 -0.12
CA ALA A 193 2.93 -16.39 0.07
C ALA A 193 1.85 -15.93 -0.93
N VAL A 194 2.10 -14.84 -1.67
CA VAL A 194 1.16 -14.30 -2.66
C VAL A 194 1.81 -14.25 -4.05
N PRO A 195 1.01 -14.37 -5.12
CA PRO A 195 1.43 -14.06 -6.47
C PRO A 195 2.08 -12.68 -6.56
N THR A 196 3.15 -12.60 -7.35
CA THR A 196 3.89 -11.35 -7.54
C THR A 196 3.08 -10.37 -8.39
N VAL A 197 3.27 -9.08 -8.11
CA VAL A 197 2.69 -7.97 -8.88
C VAL A 197 3.71 -7.29 -9.81
N SER A 198 4.98 -7.70 -9.73
CA SER A 198 6.11 -7.14 -10.48
C SER A 198 7.11 -8.23 -10.86
N PHE A 199 7.99 -7.92 -11.82
CA PHE A 199 9.07 -8.80 -12.26
C PHE A 199 10.41 -8.06 -12.22
N VAL A 200 11.21 -8.39 -11.21
CA VAL A 200 12.48 -7.72 -10.90
C VAL A 200 13.67 -8.64 -11.18
N PRO A 201 14.76 -8.14 -11.81
CA PRO A 201 16.03 -8.83 -11.95
C PRO A 201 16.60 -9.35 -10.62
N GLY A 202 17.30 -10.49 -10.65
CA GLY A 202 17.89 -11.15 -9.48
C GLY A 202 16.89 -11.91 -8.61
N VAL A 203 15.63 -12.03 -9.03
CA VAL A 203 14.57 -12.75 -8.32
C VAL A 203 14.20 -14.02 -9.09
N THR A 204 14.02 -15.12 -8.35
CA THR A 204 13.54 -16.40 -8.89
C THR A 204 12.07 -16.58 -8.61
N TYR A 205 11.31 -16.76 -9.68
CA TYR A 205 9.88 -17.01 -9.69
C TYR A 205 9.59 -18.48 -9.99
N ARG A 206 8.47 -18.97 -9.48
CA ARG A 206 7.87 -20.25 -9.90
C ARG A 206 6.54 -19.95 -10.57
N ASN A 207 6.36 -20.46 -11.78
CA ASN A 207 5.05 -20.49 -12.42
C ASN A 207 4.22 -21.61 -11.76
N THR A 208 3.06 -21.30 -11.21
CA THR A 208 2.21 -22.22 -10.45
C THR A 208 1.39 -23.15 -11.34
N VAL A 209 1.25 -22.83 -12.63
CA VAL A 209 0.52 -23.64 -13.63
C VAL A 209 1.44 -24.68 -14.25
N THR A 210 2.66 -24.28 -14.64
CA THR A 210 3.64 -25.16 -15.30
C THR A 210 4.65 -25.78 -14.34
N ASP A 211 4.70 -25.31 -13.09
CA ASP A 211 5.73 -25.62 -12.08
C ASP A 211 7.15 -25.23 -12.52
N GLU A 212 7.28 -24.40 -13.56
CA GLU A 212 8.57 -23.94 -14.06
C GLU A 212 9.22 -22.92 -13.10
N ARG A 213 10.52 -23.08 -12.85
CA ARG A 213 11.32 -22.12 -12.09
C ARG A 213 12.11 -21.24 -13.05
N ILE A 214 11.98 -19.92 -12.87
CA ILE A 214 12.52 -18.90 -13.78
C ILE A 214 13.18 -17.80 -12.96
N GLU A 215 14.45 -17.53 -13.23
CA GLU A 215 15.18 -16.40 -12.66
C GLU A 215 15.21 -15.24 -13.66
N ALA A 216 14.81 -14.06 -13.22
CA ALA A 216 14.93 -12.83 -13.98
C ALA A 216 16.39 -12.35 -13.96
N VAL A 217 17.04 -12.19 -15.11
CA VAL A 217 18.45 -11.80 -15.18
C VAL A 217 18.60 -10.30 -15.39
N GLU A 218 18.04 -9.77 -16.48
CA GLU A 218 18.09 -8.34 -16.80
C GLU A 218 16.94 -7.95 -17.73
N ALA A 219 16.52 -6.69 -17.67
CA ALA A 219 15.59 -6.13 -18.64
C ALA A 219 16.30 -5.96 -20.01
N VAL A 220 15.58 -6.29 -21.08
CA VAL A 220 16.05 -6.20 -22.48
C VAL A 220 15.54 -4.95 -23.16
N THR A 221 14.37 -4.47 -22.73
CA THR A 221 13.77 -3.22 -23.19
C THR A 221 13.79 -2.21 -22.05
N GLU A 222 13.66 -0.93 -22.42
CA GLU A 222 13.41 0.17 -21.49
C GLU A 222 12.14 0.88 -21.94
N ASN A 223 11.01 0.18 -21.81
CA ASN A 223 9.71 0.71 -22.19
C ASN A 223 9.21 1.70 -21.13
N ARG A 224 8.92 2.93 -21.55
CA ARG A 224 8.43 3.96 -20.63
C ARG A 224 6.99 3.74 -20.15
N ASN A 225 6.17 3.06 -20.94
CA ASN A 225 4.72 2.98 -20.73
C ASN A 225 4.18 1.54 -20.85
N ALA A 226 5.06 0.53 -20.79
CA ALA A 226 4.71 -0.87 -20.92
C ALA A 226 5.72 -1.73 -20.15
N MET A 227 5.34 -2.96 -19.81
CA MET A 227 6.27 -3.90 -19.20
C MET A 227 7.47 -4.17 -20.10
N ASP A 228 8.62 -4.40 -19.46
CA ASP A 228 9.83 -4.78 -20.18
C ASP A 228 9.82 -6.25 -20.57
N SER A 229 10.55 -6.57 -21.63
CA SER A 229 10.98 -7.95 -21.90
C SER A 229 12.23 -8.26 -21.08
N TYR A 230 12.41 -9.51 -20.67
CA TYR A 230 13.50 -9.90 -19.77
C TYR A 230 14.30 -11.07 -20.34
N LYS A 231 15.63 -11.03 -20.15
CA LYS A 231 16.43 -12.25 -20.22
C LYS A 231 16.18 -13.05 -18.95
N ILE A 232 15.97 -14.34 -19.12
CA ILE A 232 15.66 -15.24 -18.03
C ILE A 232 16.54 -16.49 -18.07
N ARG A 233 16.69 -17.12 -16.92
CA ARG A 233 17.21 -18.48 -16.79
C ARG A 233 16.07 -19.40 -16.39
N ARG A 234 15.79 -20.40 -17.22
CA ARG A 234 14.83 -21.47 -16.92
C ARG A 234 15.56 -22.66 -16.31
N TYR A 235 15.06 -23.15 -15.18
CA TYR A 235 15.58 -24.34 -14.52
C TYR A 235 14.73 -25.54 -14.95
N THR A 236 15.37 -26.53 -15.58
CA THR A 236 14.70 -27.76 -15.99
C THR A 236 14.57 -28.72 -14.81
N ALA A 237 13.62 -29.66 -14.89
CA ALA A 237 13.43 -30.70 -13.87
C ALA A 237 14.69 -31.55 -13.63
N ASP A 238 15.55 -31.69 -14.66
CA ASP A 238 16.81 -32.42 -14.59
C ASP A 238 17.98 -31.60 -13.99
N GLY A 239 17.70 -30.38 -13.50
CA GLY A 239 18.70 -29.47 -12.93
C GLY A 239 19.53 -28.71 -13.96
N GLY A 240 19.13 -28.74 -15.23
CA GLY A 240 19.74 -27.94 -16.29
C GLY A 240 19.28 -26.48 -16.23
N VAL A 241 20.13 -25.56 -16.70
CA VAL A 241 19.79 -24.14 -16.81
C VAL A 241 19.84 -23.73 -18.28
N ILE A 242 18.72 -23.21 -18.78
CA ILE A 242 18.58 -22.73 -20.17
C ILE A 242 18.39 -21.23 -20.14
N SER A 243 19.21 -20.50 -20.89
CA SER A 243 19.01 -19.07 -21.12
C SER A 243 17.91 -18.87 -22.15
N ASP A 244 16.95 -18.01 -21.84
CA ASP A 244 15.82 -17.70 -22.71
C ASP A 244 15.46 -16.21 -22.58
N GLN A 245 14.52 -15.74 -23.41
CA GLN A 245 13.97 -14.40 -23.33
C GLN A 245 12.45 -14.47 -23.15
N LEU A 246 11.95 -13.75 -22.15
CA LEU A 246 10.52 -13.59 -21.91
C LEU A 246 10.07 -12.26 -22.49
N ASP A 247 9.07 -12.31 -23.37
CA ASP A 247 8.45 -11.12 -23.94
C ASP A 247 7.47 -10.45 -22.95
N SER A 248 7.23 -9.16 -23.18
CA SER A 248 6.36 -8.33 -22.35
C SER A 248 4.93 -8.86 -22.25
N SER A 249 4.34 -9.33 -23.36
CA SER A 249 2.96 -9.85 -23.37
C SER A 249 2.80 -11.10 -22.51
N THR A 250 3.68 -12.08 -22.69
CA THR A 250 3.66 -13.32 -21.88
C THR A 250 3.83 -13.01 -20.40
N LEU A 251 4.71 -12.07 -20.06
CA LEU A 251 4.92 -11.66 -18.67
C LEU A 251 3.68 -10.98 -18.06
N VAL A 252 3.04 -10.07 -18.81
CA VAL A 252 1.79 -9.44 -18.39
C VAL A 252 0.72 -10.50 -18.16
N ASP A 253 0.55 -11.44 -19.09
CA ASP A 253 -0.42 -12.51 -18.97
C ASP A 253 -0.18 -13.35 -17.72
N TRP A 254 1.07 -13.74 -17.44
CA TRP A 254 1.42 -14.50 -16.24
C TRP A 254 1.13 -13.75 -14.92
N ILE A 255 1.37 -12.43 -14.88
CA ILE A 255 1.08 -11.62 -13.69
C ILE A 255 -0.43 -11.44 -13.51
N VAL A 256 -1.16 -11.10 -14.58
CA VAL A 256 -2.62 -10.94 -14.55
C VAL A 256 -3.33 -12.24 -14.19
N ASN A 257 -2.86 -13.37 -14.72
CA ASN A 257 -3.39 -14.70 -14.38
C ASN A 257 -2.87 -15.24 -13.04
N ARG A 258 -2.04 -14.47 -12.34
CA ARG A 258 -1.49 -14.79 -11.00
C ARG A 258 -0.69 -16.09 -10.96
N GLU A 259 0.03 -16.35 -12.04
CA GLU A 259 0.76 -17.60 -12.21
C GLU A 259 2.14 -17.55 -11.55
N LEU A 260 2.69 -16.37 -11.25
CA LEU A 260 4.05 -16.25 -10.72
C LEU A 260 4.08 -16.02 -9.22
N VAL A 261 4.84 -16.82 -8.49
CA VAL A 261 5.16 -16.62 -7.06
C VAL A 261 6.67 -16.52 -6.85
N VAL A 262 7.10 -15.67 -5.92
CA VAL A 262 8.53 -15.54 -5.57
C VAL A 262 8.95 -16.78 -4.77
N THR A 263 10.05 -17.42 -5.16
CA THR A 263 10.58 -18.61 -4.46
C THR A 263 11.91 -18.36 -3.77
N ASP A 264 12.83 -17.64 -4.40
CA ASP A 264 14.14 -17.32 -3.82
C ASP A 264 14.63 -15.98 -4.39
N LYS A 265 15.25 -15.14 -3.56
CA LYS A 265 16.08 -14.02 -4.03
C LYS A 265 17.51 -14.53 -4.10
N SER A 266 18.08 -14.60 -5.30
CA SER A 266 19.52 -14.85 -5.42
C SER A 266 20.23 -13.58 -4.94
N ILE A 267 20.70 -13.59 -3.70
CA ILE A 267 21.66 -12.62 -3.22
C ILE A 267 22.91 -12.87 -4.07
N GLU A 268 23.23 -11.97 -4.99
CA GLU A 268 24.54 -11.93 -5.63
C GLU A 268 25.58 -11.83 -4.52
N THR A 269 26.15 -12.98 -4.15
CA THR A 269 27.34 -13.01 -3.33
C THR A 269 28.46 -12.66 -4.29
N THR A 270 28.75 -11.37 -4.43
CA THR A 270 29.96 -10.92 -5.10
C THR A 270 31.13 -11.50 -4.30
N GLU A 271 31.69 -12.62 -4.78
CA GLU A 271 32.97 -13.11 -4.30
C GLU A 271 34.00 -12.00 -4.56
N LEU A 272 34.33 -11.28 -3.50
CA LEU A 272 35.52 -10.44 -3.43
C LEU A 272 36.72 -11.37 -3.52
N THR A 273 37.21 -11.60 -4.73
CA THR A 273 38.56 -12.12 -4.98
C THR A 273 39.58 -11.21 -4.29
N THR A 274 40.12 -11.71 -3.18
CA THR A 274 41.42 -11.28 -2.59
C THR A 274 42.58 -11.56 -3.52
#